data_AF-A0A199V5I6-F1
#
_entry.id   AF-A0A199V5I6-F1
#
_cell.length_a   1.000
_cell.length_b   1.000
_cell.length_c   1.000
_cell.angle_alpha   90.00
_cell.angle_beta   90.00
_cell.angle_gamma   90.00
#
_symmetry.space_group_name_H-M   'P 1'
#
loop_
_entity.id
_entity.type
_entity.pdbx_description
1 polymer ?
#
loop_
_entity_poly.entity_id
_entity_poly.type
_entity_poly.pdbx_seq_one_letter_code
_entity_poly.pdbx_strand_id
1 'polypeptide(L)'
;MRRLPLTALRSLARRVSSDPVVVLHRDRRIVSGGRCDVRNGFLRRFSSINERGRNSLDDISLEEEAEKKAGWLLKLIFVGTAGLVGYEFFPYMGENLLQQSISLLHVKDPLFKRMGASRLARFAVDDERRMKVVEMGGAQELLNMLEGAKDDKTRKQALKALIALSHSDEAAEFLHQAGATAIVSSISNSSEYAEVEEYRSSLLQRFKELTHEV
;
A
#
# COMPACT_ATOMS: atom_id res chain seq x y z
N MET A 1 48.08 -32.01 20.37
CA MET A 1 48.63 -30.88 19.58
C MET A 1 47.52 -30.37 18.65
N ARG A 2 46.72 -29.38 19.06
CA ARG A 2 46.81 -27.96 18.65
C ARG A 2 47.05 -27.76 17.13
N ARG A 3 46.03 -27.28 16.40
CA ARG A 3 45.90 -25.92 15.83
C ARG A 3 44.80 -25.84 14.75
N LEU A 4 43.76 -25.04 15.03
CA LEU A 4 43.12 -24.15 14.03
C LEU A 4 44.01 -22.88 13.88
N PRO A 5 43.71 -21.87 13.02
CA PRO A 5 43.08 -21.81 11.68
C PRO A 5 43.91 -20.94 10.70
N LEU A 6 43.54 -20.84 9.41
CA LEU A 6 44.03 -19.80 8.50
C LEU A 6 42.93 -19.31 7.54
N THR A 7 41.95 -18.60 8.10
CA THR A 7 41.20 -17.58 7.36
C THR A 7 42.01 -16.29 7.43
N ALA A 8 42.73 -15.97 6.36
CA ALA A 8 43.38 -14.69 6.21
C ALA A 8 43.44 -14.27 4.73
N LEU A 9 42.85 -13.10 4.48
CA LEU A 9 43.38 -12.06 3.60
C LEU A 9 43.31 -12.26 2.08
N ARG A 10 42.33 -11.58 1.48
CA ARG A 10 42.50 -10.52 0.43
C ARG A 10 41.11 -9.97 0.11
N SER A 11 40.68 -8.84 0.67
CA SER A 11 41.01 -7.46 0.29
C SER A 11 40.92 -7.18 -1.23
N LEU A 12 39.89 -6.43 -1.65
CA LEU A 12 40.01 -5.11 -2.31
C LEU A 12 38.71 -4.66 -3.00
N ALA A 13 38.24 -3.48 -2.60
CA ALA A 13 37.50 -2.43 -3.34
C ALA A 13 36.44 -1.81 -2.40
N ARG A 14 36.75 -0.80 -1.57
CA ARG A 14 37.12 0.61 -1.83
C ARG A 14 35.93 1.47 -2.33
N ARG A 15 35.42 2.28 -1.38
CA ARG A 15 34.91 3.68 -1.45
C ARG A 15 33.68 4.00 -2.29
N VAL A 16 32.67 4.57 -1.64
CA VAL A 16 32.07 5.93 -1.79
C VAL A 16 30.99 6.00 -0.68
N SER A 17 31.04 6.86 0.35
CA SER A 17 30.53 8.24 0.36
C SER A 17 30.65 8.74 1.82
N SER A 18 31.50 9.71 2.13
CA SER A 18 31.12 11.10 2.49
C SER A 18 30.35 11.28 3.81
N ASP A 19 31.12 11.46 4.89
CA ASP A 19 31.15 12.64 5.78
C ASP A 19 29.97 13.06 6.69
N PRO A 20 30.27 13.81 7.79
CA PRO A 20 29.84 13.44 9.14
C PRO A 20 28.78 14.36 9.77
N VAL A 21 28.12 13.82 10.80
CA VAL A 21 27.28 14.57 11.76
C VAL A 21 28.19 15.40 12.68
N VAL A 22 28.11 16.72 12.57
CA VAL A 22 28.81 17.69 13.41
C VAL A 22 27.93 18.11 14.60
N VAL A 23 28.57 18.05 15.76
CA VAL A 23 28.11 18.30 17.11
C VAL A 23 27.79 19.77 17.37
N LEU A 24 26.75 19.98 18.18
CA LEU A 24 26.31 21.23 18.78
C LEU A 24 27.43 21.95 19.55
N HIS A 25 27.67 23.22 19.22
CA HIS A 25 28.09 24.23 20.19
C HIS A 25 27.72 25.62 19.69
N ARG A 26 26.72 26.24 20.32
CA ARG A 26 26.33 27.63 20.05
C ARG A 26 26.67 28.43 21.27
N ASP A 27 27.79 29.15 21.20
CA ASP A 27 28.10 30.18 22.17
C ASP A 27 28.62 31.41 21.41
N ARG A 28 27.94 32.54 21.57
CA ARG A 28 28.48 33.85 21.19
C ARG A 28 28.11 34.86 22.26
N ARG A 29 29.13 35.17 23.05
CA ARG A 29 29.21 36.22 24.05
C ARG A 29 28.91 37.60 23.47
N ILE A 30 28.25 38.36 24.31
CA ILE A 30 28.10 39.81 24.31
C ILE A 30 29.35 40.42 24.96
N VAL A 31 29.98 41.43 24.33
CA VAL A 31 30.89 42.38 25.00
C VAL A 31 30.80 43.78 24.36
N SER A 32 30.99 44.77 25.23
CA SER A 32 31.11 46.24 25.07
C SER A 32 29.79 47.00 25.25
N GLY A 33 29.60 47.89 26.23
CA GLY A 33 30.54 48.57 27.14
C GLY A 33 30.33 50.08 27.03
N GLY A 34 29.94 50.76 28.11
CA GLY A 34 29.90 52.24 28.17
C GLY A 34 28.93 52.79 29.23
N ARG A 35 29.48 53.47 30.25
CA ARG A 35 28.76 54.27 31.25
C ARG A 35 28.47 55.68 30.71
N CYS A 36 27.29 56.23 31.03
CA CYS A 36 27.03 57.61 31.48
C CYS A 36 25.52 57.73 31.73
N ASP A 37 25.07 57.90 32.96
CA ASP A 37 24.94 59.13 33.77
C ASP A 37 23.57 59.83 33.61
N VAL A 38 23.13 60.31 34.76
CA VAL A 38 21.83 60.80 35.20
C VAL A 38 21.24 61.90 34.31
N ARG A 39 19.95 61.79 33.95
CA ARG A 39 19.11 63.00 33.90
C ARG A 39 17.63 62.72 34.16
N ASN A 40 17.28 63.06 35.39
CA ASN A 40 16.02 63.57 35.90
C ASN A 40 15.15 64.26 34.83
N GLY A 41 13.86 63.95 34.78
CA GLY A 41 12.94 64.70 33.93
C GLY A 41 11.57 64.08 33.73
N PHE A 42 10.66 64.44 34.63
CA PHE A 42 9.23 64.61 34.33
C PHE A 42 8.37 63.35 34.14
N LEU A 43 7.67 63.02 35.23
CA LEU A 43 6.34 62.42 35.19
C LEU A 43 5.44 63.23 34.22
N ARG A 44 5.27 62.75 32.99
CA ARG A 44 4.06 63.01 32.20
C ARG A 44 3.33 61.70 31.98
N ARG A 45 2.31 61.55 32.80
CA ARG A 45 1.14 60.70 32.60
C ARG A 45 0.59 60.90 31.17
N PHE A 46 0.97 60.02 30.24
CA PHE A 46 0.29 59.85 28.95
C PHE A 46 -0.73 58.72 29.07
N SER A 47 -1.89 59.04 29.61
CA SER A 47 -3.07 58.17 29.53
C SER A 47 -3.80 58.46 28.23
N SER A 48 -3.33 57.93 27.11
CA SER A 48 -4.12 57.78 25.87
C SER A 48 -3.60 56.76 24.84
N ILE A 49 -2.45 56.09 25.08
CA ILE A 49 -1.92 55.05 24.17
C ILE A 49 -2.55 53.66 24.41
N ASN A 50 -3.33 53.48 25.48
CA ASN A 50 -3.80 52.15 25.89
C ASN A 50 -5.10 51.68 25.22
N GLU A 51 -5.80 52.53 24.46
CA GLU A 51 -7.05 52.15 23.77
C GLU A 51 -6.81 51.69 22.33
N ARG A 52 -5.88 52.31 21.60
CA ARG A 52 -5.56 51.91 20.21
C ARG A 52 -4.78 50.59 20.14
N GLY A 53 -3.95 50.29 21.13
CA GLY A 53 -3.23 49.01 21.21
C GLY A 53 -4.09 47.83 21.66
N ARG A 54 -5.19 48.08 22.38
CA ARG A 54 -6.11 47.03 22.83
C ARG A 54 -6.96 46.53 21.66
N ASN A 55 -7.57 47.44 20.91
CA ASN A 55 -8.34 47.10 19.71
C ASN A 55 -7.47 46.38 18.66
N SER A 56 -6.22 46.82 18.46
CA SER A 56 -5.29 46.16 17.52
C SER A 56 -4.92 44.74 17.92
N LEU A 57 -4.80 44.42 19.22
CA LEU A 57 -4.51 43.06 19.68
C LEU A 57 -5.74 42.17 19.62
N ASP A 58 -6.90 42.74 19.92
CA ASP A 58 -8.20 42.07 19.81
C ASP A 58 -8.48 41.73 18.33
N ASP A 59 -8.24 42.65 17.40
CA ASP A 59 -8.38 42.43 15.94
C ASP A 59 -7.44 41.33 15.42
N ILE A 60 -6.15 41.33 15.84
CA ILE A 60 -5.18 40.28 15.48
C ILE A 60 -5.61 38.91 16.03
N SER A 61 -6.17 38.88 17.25
CA SER A 61 -6.65 37.63 17.86
C SER A 61 -7.92 37.09 17.19
N LEU A 62 -8.81 37.97 16.73
CA LEU A 62 -10.01 37.62 15.97
C LEU A 62 -9.67 37.09 14.57
N GLU A 63 -8.68 37.68 13.90
CA GLU A 63 -8.15 37.20 12.62
C GLU A 63 -7.53 35.80 12.76
N GLU A 64 -6.71 35.57 13.79
CA GLU A 64 -6.08 34.25 14.02
C GLU A 64 -7.11 33.14 14.30
N GLU A 65 -8.20 33.46 15.02
CA GLU A 65 -9.31 32.52 15.21
C GLU A 65 -10.11 32.27 13.94
N ALA A 66 -10.33 33.30 13.13
CA ALA A 66 -11.04 33.19 11.86
C ALA A 66 -10.27 32.30 10.88
N GLU A 67 -8.95 32.44 10.79
CA GLU A 67 -8.08 31.60 9.97
C GLU A 67 -8.10 30.13 10.41
N LYS A 68 -8.06 29.86 11.73
CA LYS A 68 -8.15 28.48 12.25
C LYS A 68 -9.50 27.84 11.94
N LYS A 69 -10.60 28.58 12.12
CA LYS A 69 -11.96 28.11 11.81
C LYS A 69 -12.18 27.92 10.31
N ALA A 70 -11.70 28.85 9.48
CA ALA A 70 -11.77 28.74 8.02
C ALA A 70 -10.92 27.58 7.49
N GLY A 71 -9.72 27.38 8.03
CA GLY A 71 -8.86 26.25 7.69
C GLY A 71 -9.48 24.91 8.09
N TRP A 72 -10.16 24.85 9.24
CA TRP A 72 -10.90 23.65 9.63
C TRP A 72 -12.10 23.42 8.70
N LEU A 73 -12.92 24.44 8.43
CA LEU A 73 -14.04 24.34 7.49
C LEU A 73 -13.61 23.87 6.10
N LEU A 74 -12.50 24.40 5.58
CA LEU A 74 -11.95 23.99 4.29
C LEU A 74 -11.55 22.50 4.29
N LYS A 75 -10.97 21.99 5.39
CA LYS A 75 -10.68 20.55 5.53
C LYS A 75 -11.96 19.73 5.50
N LEU A 76 -13.03 20.19 6.14
CA LEU A 76 -14.32 19.47 6.15
C LEU A 76 -14.94 19.42 4.75
N ILE A 77 -14.89 20.54 4.02
CA ILE A 77 -15.32 20.58 2.61
C ILE A 77 -14.46 19.63 1.76
N PHE A 78 -13.13 19.63 1.95
CA PHE A 78 -12.23 18.76 1.22
C PHE A 78 -12.49 17.28 1.52
N VAL A 79 -12.62 16.89 2.79
CA VAL A 79 -12.92 15.51 3.19
C VAL A 79 -14.29 15.09 2.67
N GLY A 80 -15.30 15.95 2.78
CA GLY A 80 -16.64 15.66 2.25
C GLY A 80 -16.64 15.49 0.73
N THR A 81 -16.02 16.41 0.02
CA THR A 81 -15.95 16.37 -1.46
C THR A 81 -15.11 15.19 -1.94
N ALA A 82 -13.95 14.96 -1.35
CA ALA A 82 -13.07 13.83 -1.69
C ALA A 82 -13.73 12.49 -1.37
N GLY A 83 -14.52 12.40 -0.29
CA GLY A 83 -15.30 11.19 0.03
C GLY A 83 -16.37 10.91 -1.02
N LEU A 84 -17.11 11.93 -1.45
CA LEU A 84 -18.19 11.80 -2.42
C LEU A 84 -17.66 11.45 -3.82
N VAL A 85 -16.63 12.16 -4.28
CA VAL A 85 -15.93 11.85 -5.53
C VAL A 85 -15.27 10.47 -5.44
N GLY A 86 -14.66 10.14 -4.30
CA GLY A 86 -14.06 8.83 -4.08
C GLY A 86 -15.09 7.71 -4.26
N TYR A 87 -16.25 7.80 -3.61
CA TYR A 87 -17.29 6.79 -3.69
C TYR A 87 -17.73 6.49 -5.14
N GLU A 88 -17.84 7.52 -5.99
CA GLU A 88 -18.19 7.40 -7.41
C GLU A 88 -17.03 6.87 -8.28
N PHE A 89 -15.79 7.32 -8.04
CA PHE A 89 -14.64 6.97 -8.89
C PHE A 89 -13.96 5.65 -8.53
N PHE A 90 -13.99 5.25 -7.25
CA PHE A 90 -13.38 4.00 -6.79
C PHE A 90 -13.87 2.74 -7.54
N PRO A 91 -15.18 2.53 -7.80
CA PRO A 91 -15.63 1.36 -8.54
C PRO A 91 -15.09 1.33 -9.98
N TYR A 92 -15.05 2.48 -10.65
CA TYR A 92 -14.61 2.57 -12.05
C TYR A 92 -13.10 2.32 -12.25
N MET A 93 -12.28 2.71 -11.28
CA MET A 93 -10.83 2.41 -11.27
C MET A 93 -10.57 0.91 -11.07
N GLY A 94 -11.42 0.23 -10.29
CA GLY A 94 -11.26 -1.19 -9.98
C GLY A 94 -11.39 -2.08 -11.21
N GLU A 95 -12.39 -1.86 -12.04
CA GLU A 95 -12.65 -2.66 -13.24
C GLU A 95 -11.51 -2.55 -14.26
N ASN A 96 -11.01 -1.33 -14.49
CA ASN A 96 -9.92 -1.11 -15.43
C ASN A 96 -8.64 -1.82 -14.94
N LEU A 97 -8.35 -1.76 -13.64
CA LEU A 97 -7.23 -2.49 -13.05
C LEU A 97 -7.39 -4.01 -13.11
N LEU A 98 -8.61 -4.51 -13.00
CA LEU A 98 -8.92 -5.92 -13.12
C LEU A 98 -8.71 -6.39 -14.58
N GLN A 99 -9.21 -5.65 -15.57
CA GLN A 99 -8.97 -5.93 -16.99
C GLN A 99 -7.47 -5.91 -17.34
N GLN A 100 -6.71 -4.95 -16.81
CA GLN A 100 -5.25 -4.93 -16.95
C GLN A 100 -4.60 -6.14 -16.30
N SER A 101 -5.10 -6.60 -15.15
CA SER A 101 -4.60 -7.80 -14.47
C SER A 101 -4.86 -9.06 -15.27
N ILE A 102 -6.00 -9.16 -15.96
CA ILE A 102 -6.30 -10.25 -16.90
C ILE A 102 -5.34 -10.20 -18.09
N SER A 103 -5.14 -9.01 -18.68
CA SER A 103 -4.25 -8.84 -19.84
C SER A 103 -2.81 -9.27 -19.55
N LEU A 104 -2.35 -9.16 -18.29
CA LEU A 104 -1.04 -9.64 -17.86
C LEU A 104 -0.90 -11.18 -17.89
N LEU A 105 -2.00 -11.93 -17.83
CA LEU A 105 -1.99 -13.41 -17.91
C LEU A 105 -1.59 -13.89 -19.32
N HIS A 106 -1.88 -13.08 -20.35
CA HIS A 106 -1.54 -13.38 -21.75
C HIS A 106 -0.09 -13.05 -22.12
N VAL A 107 0.62 -12.30 -21.29
CA VAL A 107 2.02 -11.92 -21.55
C VAL A 107 2.92 -13.16 -21.53
N LYS A 108 3.90 -13.23 -22.45
CA LYS A 108 4.79 -14.39 -22.58
C LYS A 108 5.64 -14.66 -21.33
N ASP A 109 6.08 -13.60 -20.67
CA ASP A 109 6.99 -13.69 -19.52
C ASP A 109 6.20 -14.10 -18.25
N PRO A 110 6.59 -15.23 -17.59
CA PRO A 110 5.95 -15.74 -16.38
C PRO A 110 5.89 -14.73 -15.22
N LEU A 111 6.81 -13.77 -15.15
CA LEU A 111 6.80 -12.74 -14.10
C LEU A 111 5.54 -11.87 -14.17
N PHE A 112 5.12 -11.47 -15.37
CA PHE A 112 3.92 -10.67 -15.55
C PHE A 112 2.65 -11.48 -15.28
N LYS A 113 2.62 -12.75 -15.71
CA LYS A 113 1.50 -13.66 -15.40
C LYS A 113 1.27 -13.78 -13.89
N ARG A 114 2.35 -13.99 -13.14
CA ARG A 114 2.32 -14.05 -11.67
C ARG A 114 1.80 -12.76 -11.05
N MET A 115 2.20 -11.60 -11.58
CA MET A 115 1.73 -10.30 -11.11
C MET A 115 0.23 -10.12 -11.37
N GLY A 116 -0.24 -10.48 -12.57
CA GLY A 116 -1.66 -10.45 -12.94
C GLY A 116 -2.50 -11.35 -12.02
N ALA A 117 -2.11 -12.62 -11.88
CA ALA A 117 -2.79 -13.56 -11.00
C ALA A 117 -2.80 -13.10 -9.53
N SER A 118 -1.68 -12.59 -9.03
CA SER A 118 -1.58 -12.06 -7.67
C SER A 118 -2.53 -10.87 -7.44
N ARG A 119 -2.69 -10.00 -8.45
CA ARG A 119 -3.65 -8.88 -8.40
C ARG A 119 -5.09 -9.39 -8.41
N LEU A 120 -5.43 -10.35 -9.28
CA LEU A 120 -6.77 -10.95 -9.32
C LEU A 120 -7.15 -11.59 -7.97
N ALA A 121 -6.22 -12.30 -7.33
CA ALA A 121 -6.44 -12.83 -5.99
C ALA A 121 -6.78 -11.73 -4.96
N ARG A 122 -6.19 -10.54 -5.10
CA ARG A 122 -6.47 -9.38 -4.23
C ARG A 122 -7.76 -8.65 -4.58
N PHE A 123 -8.28 -8.80 -5.80
CA PHE A 123 -9.59 -8.27 -6.19
C PHE A 123 -10.73 -9.13 -5.63
N ALA A 124 -10.51 -10.43 -5.48
CA ALA A 124 -11.49 -11.40 -5.01
C ALA A 124 -11.71 -11.34 -3.48
N VAL A 125 -12.16 -10.20 -2.98
CA VAL A 125 -12.36 -9.93 -1.54
C VAL A 125 -13.73 -10.42 -1.08
N ASP A 126 -14.78 -10.12 -1.83
CA ASP A 126 -16.18 -10.42 -1.57
C ASP A 126 -16.83 -11.09 -2.80
N ASP A 127 -18.04 -11.62 -2.63
CA ASP A 127 -18.71 -12.43 -3.67
C ASP A 127 -19.04 -11.66 -4.93
N GLU A 128 -19.46 -10.40 -4.79
CA GLU A 128 -19.70 -9.50 -5.93
C GLU A 128 -18.41 -9.30 -6.75
N ARG A 129 -17.28 -9.03 -6.09
CA ARG A 129 -16.00 -8.88 -6.78
C ARG A 129 -15.47 -10.19 -7.35
N ARG A 130 -15.70 -11.33 -6.69
CA ARG A 130 -15.36 -12.67 -7.22
C ARG A 130 -16.09 -12.92 -8.53
N MET A 131 -17.40 -12.68 -8.55
CA MET A 131 -18.20 -12.82 -9.76
C MET A 131 -17.78 -11.83 -10.84
N LYS A 132 -17.38 -10.62 -10.47
CA LYS A 132 -16.85 -9.66 -11.45
C LYS A 132 -15.57 -10.15 -12.15
N VAL A 133 -14.69 -10.87 -11.45
CA VAL A 133 -13.53 -11.53 -12.06
C VAL A 133 -13.97 -12.62 -13.03
N VAL A 134 -14.99 -13.41 -12.68
CA VAL A 134 -15.58 -14.46 -13.52
C VAL A 134 -16.19 -13.87 -14.79
N GLU A 135 -17.03 -12.84 -14.66
CA GLU A 135 -17.70 -12.15 -15.76
C GLU A 135 -16.72 -11.55 -16.78
N MET A 136 -15.60 -11.00 -16.30
CA MET A 136 -14.54 -10.48 -17.18
C MET A 136 -13.64 -11.58 -17.77
N GLY A 137 -13.93 -12.86 -17.54
CA GLY A 137 -13.18 -14.00 -18.08
C GLY A 137 -11.90 -14.34 -17.30
N GLY A 138 -11.63 -13.67 -16.17
CA GLY A 138 -10.42 -13.87 -15.39
C GLY A 138 -10.28 -15.28 -14.83
N ALA A 139 -11.40 -15.93 -14.49
CA ALA A 139 -11.41 -17.32 -14.04
C ALA A 139 -10.87 -18.29 -15.11
N GLN A 140 -11.35 -18.17 -16.35
CA GLN A 140 -10.88 -18.99 -17.46
C GLN A 140 -9.40 -18.72 -17.77
N GLU A 141 -8.98 -17.46 -17.73
CA GLU A 141 -7.58 -17.11 -18.01
C GLU A 141 -6.61 -17.58 -16.93
N LEU A 142 -7.06 -17.65 -15.67
CA LEU A 142 -6.29 -18.28 -14.59
C LEU A 142 -6.13 -19.78 -14.82
N LEU A 143 -7.15 -20.47 -15.31
CA LEU A 143 -7.06 -21.90 -15.68
C LEU A 143 -6.10 -22.12 -16.86
N ASN A 144 -6.21 -21.30 -17.92
CA ASN A 144 -5.29 -21.34 -19.06
C ASN A 144 -3.84 -21.08 -18.62
N MET A 145 -3.62 -20.11 -17.73
CA MET A 145 -2.31 -19.81 -17.15
C MET A 145 -1.78 -21.01 -16.36
N LEU A 146 -2.63 -21.68 -15.58
CA LEU A 146 -2.26 -22.82 -14.75
C LEU A 146 -1.88 -24.03 -15.60
N GLU A 147 -2.66 -24.34 -16.64
CA GLU A 147 -2.39 -25.42 -17.57
C GLU A 147 -1.08 -25.20 -18.35
N GLY A 148 -0.81 -23.97 -18.77
CA GLY A 148 0.42 -23.61 -19.47
C GLY A 148 1.65 -23.37 -18.58
N ALA A 149 1.53 -23.46 -17.26
CA ALA A 149 2.59 -23.08 -16.32
C ALA A 149 3.72 -24.13 -16.26
N LYS A 150 4.93 -23.72 -16.65
CA LYS A 150 6.13 -24.57 -16.58
C LYS A 150 6.79 -24.61 -15.19
N ASP A 151 6.64 -23.54 -14.42
CA ASP A 151 7.29 -23.35 -13.12
C ASP A 151 6.30 -23.28 -11.95
N ASP A 152 6.77 -23.65 -10.76
CA ASP A 152 5.94 -23.70 -9.55
C ASP A 152 5.51 -22.34 -9.03
N LYS A 153 6.29 -21.29 -9.23
CA LYS A 153 5.92 -19.94 -8.77
C LYS A 153 4.69 -19.44 -9.52
N THR A 154 4.61 -19.73 -10.81
CA THR A 154 3.47 -19.43 -11.69
C THR A 154 2.26 -20.26 -11.28
N ARG A 155 2.42 -21.59 -11.11
CA ARG A 155 1.36 -22.47 -10.61
C ARG A 155 0.81 -22.00 -9.27
N LYS A 156 1.69 -21.64 -8.34
CA LYS A 156 1.32 -21.13 -7.00
C LYS A 156 0.42 -19.90 -7.08
N GLN A 157 0.79 -18.90 -7.89
CA GLN A 157 -0.01 -17.67 -7.99
C GLN A 157 -1.36 -17.93 -8.66
N ALA A 158 -1.40 -18.78 -9.69
CA ALA A 158 -2.65 -19.14 -10.34
C ALA A 158 -3.59 -19.90 -9.37
N LEU A 159 -3.08 -20.93 -8.67
CA LEU A 159 -3.86 -21.67 -7.67
C LEU A 159 -4.36 -20.78 -6.53
N LYS A 160 -3.50 -19.89 -6.02
CA LYS A 160 -3.88 -18.93 -4.99
C LYS A 160 -5.03 -18.01 -5.44
N ALA A 161 -5.00 -17.57 -6.70
CA ALA A 161 -6.08 -16.76 -7.25
C ALA A 161 -7.37 -17.57 -7.45
N LEU A 162 -7.28 -18.82 -7.91
CA LEU A 162 -8.43 -19.70 -8.07
C LEU A 162 -9.11 -20.05 -6.74
N ILE A 163 -8.34 -20.31 -5.68
CA ILE A 163 -8.89 -20.47 -4.31
C ILE A 163 -9.56 -19.18 -3.85
N ALA A 164 -8.91 -18.05 -4.09
CA ALA A 164 -9.48 -16.77 -3.77
C ALA A 164 -10.77 -16.47 -4.56
N LEU A 165 -11.06 -17.16 -5.66
CA LEU A 165 -12.38 -17.10 -6.31
C LEU A 165 -13.35 -18.11 -5.69
N SER A 166 -12.90 -19.33 -5.40
CA SER A 166 -13.74 -20.45 -4.98
C SER A 166 -14.39 -20.33 -3.59
N HIS A 167 -14.16 -19.26 -2.81
CA HIS A 167 -14.96 -19.05 -1.59
C HIS A 167 -16.38 -18.52 -1.87
N SER A 168 -16.70 -18.06 -3.09
CA SER A 168 -18.10 -17.89 -3.51
C SER A 168 -18.56 -19.19 -4.16
N ASP A 169 -19.77 -19.63 -3.84
CA ASP A 169 -20.36 -20.85 -4.42
C ASP A 169 -20.56 -20.69 -5.92
N GLU A 170 -21.10 -19.56 -6.37
CA GLU A 170 -21.33 -19.28 -7.79
C GLU A 170 -20.03 -19.23 -8.61
N ALA A 171 -18.98 -18.61 -8.04
CA ALA A 171 -17.67 -18.59 -8.68
C ALA A 171 -17.02 -19.99 -8.69
N ALA A 172 -17.23 -20.79 -7.64
CA ALA A 172 -16.76 -22.17 -7.57
C ALA A 172 -17.49 -23.08 -8.58
N GLU A 173 -18.80 -22.90 -8.76
CA GLU A 173 -19.60 -23.58 -9.78
C GLU A 173 -19.10 -23.26 -11.18
N PHE A 174 -18.85 -21.97 -11.48
CA PHE A 174 -18.28 -21.58 -12.76
C PHE A 174 -16.94 -22.27 -13.02
N LEU A 175 -16.05 -22.29 -12.03
CA LEU A 175 -14.75 -22.97 -12.14
C LEU A 175 -14.93 -24.47 -12.38
N HIS A 176 -15.86 -25.11 -11.67
CA HIS A 176 -16.16 -26.53 -11.86
C HIS A 176 -16.65 -26.82 -13.28
N GLN A 177 -17.60 -26.02 -13.78
CA GLN A 177 -18.12 -26.11 -15.15
C GLN A 177 -17.04 -25.84 -16.21
N ALA A 178 -16.08 -24.96 -15.92
CA ALA A 178 -14.93 -24.67 -16.77
C ALA A 178 -13.85 -25.78 -16.77
N GLY A 179 -14.10 -26.92 -16.11
CA GLY A 179 -13.18 -28.06 -16.08
C GLY A 179 -12.01 -27.87 -15.10
N ALA A 180 -12.10 -26.95 -14.15
CA ALA A 180 -11.03 -26.68 -13.19
C ALA A 180 -10.60 -27.94 -12.43
N THR A 181 -11.53 -28.85 -12.10
CA THR A 181 -11.20 -30.10 -11.37
C THR A 181 -10.20 -30.96 -12.14
N ALA A 182 -10.36 -31.09 -13.47
CA ALA A 182 -9.45 -31.88 -14.31
C ALA A 182 -8.08 -31.21 -14.43
N ILE A 183 -8.05 -29.90 -14.66
CA ILE A 183 -6.82 -29.11 -14.78
C ILE A 183 -6.04 -29.12 -13.46
N VAL A 184 -6.71 -28.86 -12.35
CA VAL A 184 -6.08 -28.83 -11.02
C VAL A 184 -5.58 -30.21 -10.64
N SER A 185 -6.24 -31.29 -11.07
CA SER A 185 -5.81 -32.67 -10.81
C SER A 185 -4.63 -33.13 -11.68
N SER A 186 -4.38 -32.50 -12.84
CA SER A 186 -3.29 -32.92 -13.74
C SER A 186 -1.94 -32.30 -13.41
N ILE A 187 -1.91 -31.29 -12.53
CA ILE A 187 -0.66 -30.63 -12.12
C ILE A 187 0.27 -31.64 -11.43
N SER A 188 1.56 -31.60 -11.72
CA SER A 188 2.52 -32.47 -11.05
C SER A 188 2.92 -31.90 -9.69
N ASN A 189 3.06 -32.79 -8.70
CA ASN A 189 3.48 -32.38 -7.37
C ASN A 189 4.93 -31.90 -7.40
N SER A 190 5.17 -30.72 -6.84
CA SER A 190 6.54 -30.20 -6.68
C SER A 190 6.99 -30.32 -5.25
N SER A 191 8.12 -31.00 -5.04
CA SER A 191 8.76 -31.10 -3.72
C SER A 191 9.39 -29.78 -3.26
N GLU A 192 9.61 -28.82 -4.17
CA GLU A 192 10.26 -27.54 -3.87
C GLU A 192 9.25 -26.49 -3.35
N TYR A 193 7.96 -26.66 -3.63
CA TYR A 193 6.90 -25.71 -3.22
C TYR A 193 5.72 -26.42 -2.54
N ALA A 194 5.85 -26.70 -1.25
CA ALA A 194 4.79 -27.32 -0.44
C ALA A 194 3.45 -26.56 -0.51
N GLU A 195 3.48 -25.22 -0.62
CA GLU A 195 2.29 -24.38 -0.78
C GLU A 195 1.45 -24.74 -2.03
N VAL A 196 2.08 -25.22 -3.11
CA VAL A 196 1.36 -25.60 -4.34
C VAL A 196 0.44 -26.79 -4.07
N GLU A 197 0.92 -27.78 -3.34
CA GLU A 197 0.15 -28.96 -2.95
C GLU A 197 -0.98 -28.62 -1.97
N GLU A 198 -0.71 -27.74 -1.01
CA GLU A 198 -1.71 -27.23 -0.07
C GLU A 198 -2.85 -26.52 -0.80
N TYR A 199 -2.50 -25.62 -1.71
CA TYR A 199 -3.47 -24.87 -2.50
C TYR A 199 -4.27 -25.77 -3.44
N ARG A 200 -3.60 -26.70 -4.12
CA ARG A 200 -4.24 -27.69 -4.96
C ARG A 200 -5.25 -28.54 -4.18
N SER A 201 -4.84 -29.06 -3.02
CA SER A 201 -5.68 -29.93 -2.20
C SER A 201 -6.89 -29.18 -1.65
N SER A 202 -6.69 -27.95 -1.16
CA SER A 202 -7.77 -27.08 -0.69
C SER A 202 -8.80 -26.78 -1.78
N LEU A 203 -8.34 -26.49 -3.00
CA LEU A 203 -9.22 -26.20 -4.13
C LEU A 203 -10.02 -27.44 -4.59
N LEU A 204 -9.38 -28.62 -4.64
CA LEU A 204 -10.08 -29.86 -4.96
C LEU A 204 -11.09 -30.26 -3.88
N GLN A 205 -10.75 -30.03 -2.61
CA GLN A 205 -11.66 -30.25 -1.49
C GLN A 205 -12.90 -29.34 -1.62
N ARG A 206 -12.68 -28.06 -1.94
CA ARG A 206 -13.78 -27.11 -2.17
C ARG A 206 -14.72 -27.55 -3.29
N PHE A 207 -14.19 -28.07 -4.40
CA PHE A 207 -15.05 -28.60 -5.47
C PHE A 207 -15.83 -29.85 -5.07
N LYS A 208 -15.31 -30.69 -4.18
CA LYS A 208 -16.05 -31.84 -3.65
C LYS A 208 -17.20 -31.41 -2.74
N GLU A 209 -16.95 -30.44 -1.87
CA GLU A 209 -17.99 -29.88 -0.99
C GLU A 209 -19.15 -29.32 -1.79
N LEU A 210 -18.85 -28.56 -2.86
CA LEU A 210 -19.86 -28.05 -3.79
C LEU A 210 -20.73 -29.16 -4.41
N THR A 211 -20.12 -30.29 -4.81
CA THR A 211 -20.88 -31.43 -5.37
C THR A 211 -21.73 -32.18 -4.34
N HIS A 212 -21.53 -31.95 -3.04
CA HIS A 212 -22.33 -32.56 -1.98
C HIS A 212 -23.49 -31.66 -1.50
N GLU A 213 -23.50 -30.38 -1.89
CA GLU A 213 -24.53 -29.41 -1.52
C GLU A 213 -25.66 -29.30 -2.56
N VAL A 214 -25.46 -29.80 -3.78
CA VAL A 214 -26.44 -29.87 -4.90
C VAL A 214 -27.10 -31.25 -4.96
#